data_AF-A0A520HGD7-F1
#
_entry.id   AF-A0A520HGD7-F1
#
_cell.length_a   1.000
_cell.length_b   1.000
_cell.length_c   1.000
_cell.angle_alpha   90.00
_cell.angle_beta   90.00
_cell.angle_gamma   90.00
#
_symmetry.space_group_name_H-M   'P 1'
#
loop_
_entity.id
_entity.type
_entity.pdbx_description
1 polymer ?
#
loop_
_entity_poly.entity_id
_entity_poly.type
_entity_poly.pdbx_seq_one_letter_code
_entity_poly.pdbx_strand_id
1 'polypeptide(L)'
;DPGRIRVFAPGSDLKQFADSARDPRVESTIDRFLDAPDKPVNLAIARPVTKKNLAALVHAYGQSPALQAAANLVIFAGSRDDLTMLEPEIRDNLAELLQLIDRYDLYGKVAYPKSHRPDDVAAIYAHARARRGVFANPALNEPFGLTLLEAAASGLPVVATDSGGPNDIVETCGNGILVDPRSPDAITDALLSILSTPALWDRYAAAGSVAIKAYDWDRHVALYTELLAEVVEAAVPAKTVPDLLLVSDIDGTLIGCADSVGDFSTWHRAQVDVAFAIATGRSFHSAMAVLAQHDAPRPEILITSVGSEIYYRAYRGAVYDRDAEWEAIIAAGWDRDAVAALIAEHAGLTPQAALEQRRFKLSYFAGGDRDAGERVRALLAAHGHSCSIIQSHGRYLDILPHAASTRSARRSG
;
A
#
# COMPACT_ATOMS: atom_id res chain seq x y z
N ASP A 1 16.41 1.08 14.38
CA ASP A 1 15.56 1.27 15.57
C ASP A 1 14.28 1.96 15.14
N PRO A 2 13.14 1.26 15.04
CA PRO A 2 11.89 1.79 14.46
C PRO A 2 11.43 3.11 15.10
N GLY A 3 11.64 3.26 16.40
CA GLY A 3 11.23 4.46 17.12
C GLY A 3 12.05 5.71 16.80
N ARG A 4 13.21 5.57 16.14
CA ARG A 4 14.06 6.69 15.65
C ARG A 4 13.81 7.05 14.18
N ILE A 5 13.04 6.24 13.46
CA ILE A 5 12.77 6.44 12.03
C ILE A 5 11.38 7.07 11.90
N ARG A 6 11.29 8.17 11.16
CA ARG A 6 10.02 8.82 10.78
C ARG A 6 9.85 8.71 9.28
N VAL A 7 8.66 8.31 8.86
CA VAL A 7 8.28 8.24 7.45
C VAL A 7 7.27 9.35 7.23
N PHE A 8 7.61 10.29 6.36
CA PHE A 8 6.69 11.29 5.87
C PHE A 8 6.40 11.01 4.42
N ALA A 9 5.12 10.96 4.06
CA ALA A 9 4.73 10.96 2.67
C ALA A 9 5.34 12.20 1.98
N PRO A 10 5.97 12.04 0.80
CA PRO A 10 6.44 13.21 0.06
C PRO A 10 5.25 13.98 -0.52
N GLY A 11 5.47 15.24 -0.86
CA GLY A 11 4.51 15.99 -1.67
C GLY A 11 4.62 15.66 -3.15
N SER A 12 3.50 15.80 -3.88
CA SER A 12 3.46 15.70 -5.33
C SER A 12 2.45 16.69 -5.91
N ASP A 13 2.71 17.21 -7.12
CA ASP A 13 1.77 18.11 -7.79
C ASP A 13 0.65 17.31 -8.47
N LEU A 14 -0.31 16.89 -7.64
CA LEU A 14 -1.42 16.02 -8.03
C LEU A 14 -2.65 16.80 -8.54
N LYS A 15 -2.72 18.12 -8.32
CA LYS A 15 -3.90 18.93 -8.68
C LYS A 15 -4.14 18.96 -10.19
N GLN A 16 -3.08 19.05 -10.99
CA GLN A 16 -3.16 19.00 -12.46
C GLN A 16 -3.80 17.69 -12.98
N PHE A 17 -3.70 16.59 -12.22
CA PHE A 17 -4.25 15.29 -12.59
C PHE A 17 -5.71 15.15 -12.19
N ALA A 18 -6.12 15.77 -11.08
CA ALA A 18 -7.50 15.81 -10.61
C ALA A 18 -8.42 16.57 -11.58
N ASP A 19 -7.94 17.70 -12.09
CA ASP A 19 -8.66 18.55 -13.04
C ASP A 19 -8.42 18.16 -14.50
N SER A 20 -7.83 16.98 -14.73
CA SER A 20 -7.45 16.54 -16.08
C SER A 20 -8.66 16.33 -16.99
N ALA A 21 -8.57 16.91 -18.18
CA ALA A 21 -9.56 16.79 -19.24
C ALA A 21 -9.01 15.98 -20.41
N ARG A 22 -9.92 15.41 -21.21
CA ARG A 22 -9.55 14.73 -22.46
C ARG A 22 -8.97 15.74 -23.46
N ASP A 23 -7.94 15.33 -24.18
CA ASP A 23 -7.37 16.08 -25.31
C ASP A 23 -7.58 15.27 -26.60
N PRO A 24 -8.35 15.76 -27.58
CA PRO A 24 -8.58 15.07 -28.86
C PRO A 24 -7.29 14.66 -29.60
N ARG A 25 -6.19 15.42 -29.41
CA ARG A 25 -4.88 15.05 -29.96
C ARG A 25 -4.39 13.75 -29.34
N VAL A 26 -4.44 13.63 -28.02
CA VAL A 26 -4.05 12.40 -27.31
C VAL A 26 -4.95 11.24 -27.73
N GLU A 27 -6.27 11.44 -27.78
CA GLU A 27 -7.20 10.39 -28.22
C GLU A 27 -6.87 9.88 -29.63
N SER A 28 -6.61 10.77 -30.59
CA SER A 28 -6.23 10.38 -31.95
C SER A 28 -4.94 9.56 -32.04
N THR A 29 -3.99 9.76 -31.10
CA THR A 29 -2.76 8.96 -31.07
C THR A 29 -2.98 7.55 -30.54
N ILE A 30 -4.00 7.34 -29.71
CA ILE A 30 -4.36 6.04 -29.13
C ILE A 30 -5.30 5.30 -30.07
N ASP A 31 -6.40 5.95 -30.48
CA ASP A 31 -7.53 5.33 -31.19
C ASP A 31 -7.12 4.76 -32.56
N ARG A 32 -6.10 5.34 -33.21
CA ARG A 32 -5.54 4.84 -34.49
C ARG A 32 -5.00 3.40 -34.44
N PHE A 33 -4.80 2.83 -33.26
CA PHE A 33 -4.34 1.45 -33.07
C PHE A 33 -5.48 0.45 -32.83
N LEU A 34 -6.70 0.93 -32.57
CA LEU A 34 -7.76 0.16 -31.93
C LEU A 34 -8.96 -0.01 -32.86
N ASP A 35 -9.45 -1.25 -33.00
CA ASP A 35 -10.66 -1.55 -33.76
C ASP A 35 -11.93 -1.13 -33.00
N ALA A 36 -11.87 -1.13 -31.67
CA ALA A 36 -12.97 -0.78 -30.78
C ALA A 36 -12.51 0.25 -29.72
N PRO A 37 -12.24 1.51 -30.11
CA PRO A 37 -11.64 2.52 -29.22
C PRO A 37 -12.52 2.95 -28.03
N ASP A 38 -13.81 2.63 -28.06
CA ASP A 38 -14.76 2.95 -26.98
C ASP A 38 -14.73 1.96 -25.80
N LYS A 39 -14.02 0.82 -25.94
CA LYS A 39 -13.86 -0.12 -24.83
C LYS A 39 -13.11 0.53 -23.65
N PRO A 40 -13.31 0.02 -22.42
CA PRO A 40 -12.43 0.30 -21.30
C PRO A 40 -10.95 0.11 -21.63
N VAL A 41 -10.08 0.80 -20.89
CA VAL A 41 -8.64 0.85 -21.16
C VAL A 41 -7.86 0.30 -19.97
N ASN A 42 -7.04 -0.72 -20.19
CA ASN A 42 -5.94 -1.07 -19.31
C ASN A 42 -4.74 -0.20 -19.68
N LEU A 43 -4.44 0.82 -18.88
CA LEU A 43 -3.41 1.81 -19.17
C LEU A 43 -2.12 1.49 -18.42
N ALA A 44 -0.98 1.53 -19.10
CA ALA A 44 0.33 1.57 -18.47
C ALA A 44 1.17 2.73 -19.02
N ILE A 45 1.80 3.50 -18.13
CA ILE A 45 2.73 4.57 -18.48
C ILE A 45 4.04 4.30 -17.73
N ALA A 46 5.10 3.96 -18.46
CA ALA A 46 6.41 3.71 -17.87
C ALA A 46 7.52 3.78 -18.91
N ARG A 47 8.76 3.93 -18.45
CA ARG A 47 9.94 3.67 -19.30
C ARG A 47 10.03 2.15 -19.56
N PRO A 48 10.36 1.71 -20.79
CA PRO A 48 10.48 0.29 -21.10
C PRO A 48 11.85 -0.22 -20.63
N VAL A 49 11.97 -0.44 -19.33
CA VAL A 49 13.17 -1.03 -18.71
C VAL A 49 12.76 -2.27 -17.94
N THR A 50 13.69 -3.19 -17.70
CA THR A 50 13.41 -4.54 -17.20
C THR A 50 12.62 -4.51 -15.90
N LYS A 51 12.99 -3.62 -14.97
CA LYS A 51 12.30 -3.45 -13.69
C LYS A 51 10.84 -3.01 -13.79
N LYS A 52 10.43 -2.37 -14.89
CA LYS A 52 9.04 -1.92 -15.12
C LYS A 52 8.16 -3.03 -15.68
N ASN A 53 8.76 -4.08 -16.25
CA ASN A 53 8.09 -5.36 -16.54
C ASN A 53 6.78 -5.22 -17.32
N LEU A 54 6.77 -4.32 -18.31
CA LEU A 54 5.61 -4.09 -19.17
C LEU A 54 5.23 -5.36 -19.96
N ALA A 55 6.18 -6.26 -20.22
CA ALA A 55 5.96 -7.54 -20.88
C ALA A 55 4.96 -8.43 -20.12
N ALA A 56 4.98 -8.44 -18.78
CA ALA A 56 4.02 -9.21 -17.99
C ALA A 56 2.57 -8.77 -18.22
N LEU A 57 2.34 -7.47 -18.44
CA LEU A 57 1.00 -6.96 -18.79
C LEU A 57 0.56 -7.40 -20.20
N VAL A 58 1.48 -7.45 -21.17
CA VAL A 58 1.17 -7.97 -22.51
C VAL A 58 0.92 -9.47 -22.47
N HIS A 59 1.65 -10.24 -21.66
CA HIS A 59 1.38 -11.66 -21.42
C HIS A 59 -0.02 -11.87 -20.82
N ALA A 60 -0.34 -11.17 -19.73
CA ALA A 60 -1.66 -11.22 -19.07
C ALA A 60 -2.80 -10.94 -20.06
N TYR A 61 -2.65 -9.88 -20.86
CA TYR A 61 -3.63 -9.53 -21.88
C TYR A 61 -3.70 -10.54 -23.03
N GLY A 62 -2.55 -11.00 -23.52
CA GLY A 62 -2.46 -11.94 -24.64
C GLY A 62 -3.01 -13.33 -24.33
N GLN A 63 -2.87 -13.78 -23.09
CA GLN A 63 -3.34 -15.09 -22.62
C GLN A 63 -4.83 -15.11 -22.25
N SER A 64 -5.49 -13.94 -22.13
CA SER A 64 -6.87 -13.83 -21.66
C SER A 64 -7.82 -13.26 -22.72
N PRO A 65 -8.55 -14.13 -23.45
CA PRO A 65 -9.63 -13.68 -24.35
C PRO A 65 -10.70 -12.87 -23.63
N ALA A 66 -10.98 -13.18 -22.35
CA ALA A 66 -11.93 -12.45 -21.53
C ALA A 66 -11.47 -11.01 -21.28
N LEU A 67 -10.18 -10.78 -20.98
CA LEU A 67 -9.64 -9.45 -20.77
C LEU A 67 -9.62 -8.63 -22.08
N GLN A 68 -9.29 -9.25 -23.21
CA GLN A 68 -9.38 -8.63 -24.55
C GLN A 68 -10.81 -8.26 -24.96
N ALA A 69 -11.80 -9.07 -24.54
CA ALA A 69 -13.20 -8.76 -24.76
C ALA A 69 -13.63 -7.55 -23.92
N ALA A 70 -13.17 -7.49 -22.66
CA ALA A 70 -13.56 -6.47 -21.68
C ALA A 70 -12.91 -5.10 -21.90
N ALA A 71 -11.67 -5.04 -22.39
CA ALA A 71 -10.91 -3.79 -22.48
C ALA A 71 -9.86 -3.83 -23.60
N ASN A 72 -9.39 -2.65 -24.04
CA ASN A 72 -8.17 -2.47 -24.83
C ASN A 72 -6.96 -2.34 -23.89
N LEU A 73 -5.77 -2.64 -24.40
CA LEU A 73 -4.50 -2.39 -23.71
C LEU A 73 -3.81 -1.16 -24.31
N VAL A 74 -3.42 -0.19 -23.48
CA VAL A 74 -2.75 1.04 -23.91
C VAL A 74 -1.45 1.20 -23.13
N ILE A 75 -0.31 1.21 -23.84
CA ILE A 75 1.02 1.26 -23.24
C ILE A 75 1.80 2.47 -23.77
N PHE A 76 2.04 3.46 -22.92
CA PHE A 76 3.00 4.54 -23.17
C PHE A 76 4.38 4.13 -22.64
N ALA A 77 5.11 3.39 -23.48
CA ALA A 77 6.44 2.85 -23.20
C ALA A 77 7.57 3.85 -23.53
N GLY A 78 7.56 5.02 -22.89
CA GLY A 78 8.47 6.13 -23.20
C GLY A 78 8.27 6.74 -24.58
N SER A 79 9.17 7.63 -24.98
CA SER A 79 9.19 8.25 -26.32
C SER A 79 10.38 7.72 -27.11
N ARG A 80 10.18 7.44 -28.40
CA ARG A 80 11.21 6.92 -29.31
C ARG A 80 11.12 7.56 -30.69
N ASP A 81 12.25 7.82 -31.32
CA ASP A 81 12.30 8.22 -32.73
C ASP A 81 12.74 7.06 -33.63
N ASP A 82 13.86 6.41 -33.31
CA ASP A 82 14.37 5.24 -34.01
C ASP A 82 14.75 4.17 -32.98
N LEU A 83 14.28 2.94 -33.18
CA LEU A 83 14.56 1.80 -32.29
C LEU A 83 16.06 1.47 -32.25
N THR A 84 16.79 1.70 -33.35
CA THR A 84 18.21 1.35 -33.46
C THR A 84 19.12 2.27 -32.64
N MET A 85 18.64 3.48 -32.36
CA MET A 85 19.36 4.53 -31.63
C MET A 85 19.08 4.52 -30.11
N LEU A 86 18.22 3.62 -29.64
CA LEU A 86 17.89 3.51 -28.22
C LEU A 86 19.00 2.79 -27.44
N GLU A 87 19.10 3.13 -26.16
CA GLU A 87 19.91 2.36 -25.21
C GLU A 87 19.53 0.88 -25.25
N PRO A 88 20.50 -0.06 -25.13
CA PRO A 88 20.24 -1.48 -25.31
C PRO A 88 19.07 -2.01 -24.47
N GLU A 89 19.00 -1.67 -23.18
CA GLU A 89 17.92 -2.11 -22.30
C GLU A 89 16.54 -1.63 -22.79
N ILE A 90 16.44 -0.35 -23.18
CA ILE A 90 15.18 0.26 -23.67
C ILE A 90 14.75 -0.39 -24.98
N ARG A 91 15.70 -0.59 -25.90
CA ARG A 91 15.47 -1.24 -27.19
C ARG A 91 14.99 -2.68 -27.02
N ASP A 92 15.67 -3.45 -26.17
CA ASP A 92 15.41 -4.88 -26.02
C ASP A 92 14.04 -5.11 -25.34
N ASN A 93 13.69 -4.29 -24.33
CA ASN A 93 12.36 -4.31 -23.71
C ASN A 93 11.25 -3.89 -24.70
N LEU A 94 11.46 -2.87 -25.54
CA LEU A 94 10.50 -2.50 -26.58
C LEU A 94 10.36 -3.59 -27.65
N ALA A 95 11.46 -4.21 -28.05
CA ALA A 95 11.45 -5.32 -29.00
C ALA A 95 10.66 -6.50 -28.46
N GLU A 96 10.82 -6.83 -27.18
CA GLU A 96 10.02 -7.86 -26.49
C GLU A 96 8.53 -7.52 -26.53
N LEU A 97 8.13 -6.28 -26.20
CA LEU A 97 6.71 -5.87 -26.29
C LEU A 97 6.14 -6.09 -27.69
N LEU A 98 6.88 -5.70 -28.74
CA LEU A 98 6.44 -5.89 -30.13
C LEU A 98 6.35 -7.37 -30.53
N GLN A 99 7.30 -8.20 -30.09
CA GLN A 99 7.27 -9.64 -30.31
C GLN A 99 6.08 -10.30 -29.61
N LEU A 100 5.71 -9.85 -28.41
CA LEU A 100 4.54 -10.38 -27.69
C LEU A 100 3.23 -9.96 -28.35
N ILE A 101 3.13 -8.71 -28.83
CA ILE A 101 1.97 -8.24 -29.58
C ILE A 101 1.76 -9.08 -30.85
N ASP A 102 2.83 -9.38 -31.58
CA ASP A 102 2.81 -10.26 -32.76
C ASP A 102 2.45 -11.70 -32.37
N ARG A 103 3.12 -12.28 -31.37
CA ARG A 103 2.91 -13.65 -30.90
C ARG A 103 1.46 -13.94 -30.50
N TYR A 104 0.81 -12.98 -29.86
CA TYR A 104 -0.57 -13.12 -29.38
C TYR A 104 -1.63 -12.57 -30.36
N ASP A 105 -1.22 -12.12 -31.56
CA ASP A 105 -2.09 -11.52 -32.57
C ASP A 105 -2.99 -10.40 -32.00
N LEU A 106 -2.34 -9.41 -31.39
CA LEU A 106 -3.02 -8.33 -30.63
C LEU A 106 -3.23 -7.05 -31.44
N TYR A 107 -3.11 -7.12 -32.76
CA TYR A 107 -3.41 -6.00 -33.65
C TYR A 107 -4.88 -5.57 -33.48
N GLY A 108 -5.14 -4.26 -33.52
CA GLY A 108 -6.48 -3.70 -33.28
C GLY A 108 -6.92 -3.70 -31.80
N LYS A 109 -6.13 -4.28 -30.89
CA LYS A 109 -6.45 -4.43 -29.46
C LYS A 109 -5.47 -3.74 -28.52
N VAL A 110 -4.28 -3.39 -29.00
CA VAL A 110 -3.20 -2.78 -28.22
C VAL A 110 -2.73 -1.49 -28.87
N ALA A 111 -2.75 -0.38 -28.12
CA ALA A 111 -2.15 0.87 -28.53
C ALA A 111 -0.79 1.07 -27.86
N TYR A 112 0.23 1.42 -28.65
CA TYR A 112 1.60 1.67 -28.17
C TYR A 112 2.20 2.91 -28.86
N PRO A 113 1.65 4.12 -28.57
CA PRO A 113 2.07 5.36 -29.22
C PRO A 113 3.59 5.57 -29.18
N LYS A 114 4.11 6.22 -30.23
CA LYS A 114 5.55 6.39 -30.44
C LYS A 114 6.17 7.43 -29.50
N SER A 115 5.42 8.49 -29.19
CA SER A 115 5.85 9.59 -28.35
C SER A 115 4.65 10.24 -27.65
N HIS A 116 4.94 10.94 -26.57
CA HIS A 116 4.03 11.84 -25.86
C HIS A 116 4.84 13.02 -25.31
N ARG A 117 4.18 14.15 -25.06
CA ARG A 117 4.75 15.28 -24.32
C ARG A 117 4.51 15.12 -22.83
N PRO A 118 5.32 15.76 -21.96
CA PRO A 118 5.05 15.79 -20.52
C PRO A 118 3.62 16.27 -20.19
N ASP A 119 3.15 17.33 -20.85
CA ASP A 119 1.81 17.88 -20.64
C ASP A 119 0.67 16.96 -21.12
N ASP A 120 0.99 15.92 -21.91
CA ASP A 120 -0.01 14.96 -22.40
C ASP A 120 -0.43 13.96 -21.31
N VAL A 121 0.41 13.75 -20.29
CA VAL A 121 0.25 12.68 -19.29
C VAL A 121 -1.09 12.80 -18.55
N ALA A 122 -1.48 14.01 -18.15
CA ALA A 122 -2.77 14.24 -17.51
C ALA A 122 -3.94 13.86 -18.44
N ALA A 123 -3.87 14.21 -19.72
CA ALA A 123 -4.88 13.87 -20.71
C ALA A 123 -4.91 12.36 -21.03
N ILE A 124 -3.78 11.65 -20.93
CA ILE A 124 -3.71 10.19 -21.07
C ILE A 124 -4.49 9.51 -19.93
N TYR A 125 -4.29 9.95 -18.68
CA TYR A 125 -5.10 9.45 -17.56
C TYR A 125 -6.59 9.80 -17.72
N ALA A 126 -6.91 11.03 -18.15
CA ALA A 126 -8.29 11.44 -18.41
C ALA A 126 -8.97 10.59 -19.51
N HIS A 127 -8.24 10.21 -20.56
CA HIS A 127 -8.72 9.32 -21.62
C HIS A 127 -9.09 7.95 -21.06
N ALA A 128 -8.24 7.35 -20.22
CA ALA A 128 -8.54 6.08 -19.57
C ALA A 128 -9.72 6.20 -18.59
N ARG A 129 -9.78 7.26 -17.77
CA ARG A 129 -10.90 7.48 -16.83
C ARG A 129 -12.23 7.56 -17.56
N ALA A 130 -12.29 8.32 -18.65
CA ALA A 130 -13.50 8.52 -19.42
C ALA A 130 -14.09 7.21 -19.99
N ARG A 131 -13.24 6.19 -20.17
CA ARG A 131 -13.63 4.86 -20.66
C ARG A 131 -13.79 3.82 -19.54
N ARG A 132 -13.78 4.24 -18.26
CA ARG A 132 -13.75 3.34 -17.09
C ARG A 132 -12.59 2.36 -17.11
N GLY A 133 -11.43 2.86 -17.51
CA GLY A 133 -10.18 2.11 -17.54
C GLY A 133 -9.59 1.84 -16.14
N VAL A 134 -8.48 1.12 -16.14
CA VAL A 134 -7.68 0.76 -14.97
C VAL A 134 -6.22 1.08 -15.28
N PHE A 135 -5.49 1.69 -14.34
CA PHE A 135 -4.06 1.90 -14.49
C PHE A 135 -3.28 0.71 -13.93
N ALA A 136 -2.35 0.17 -14.71
CA ALA A 136 -1.53 -0.98 -14.36
C ALA A 136 -0.05 -0.59 -14.20
N ASN A 137 0.55 -0.95 -13.06
CA ASN A 137 1.98 -0.84 -12.80
C ASN A 137 2.55 -2.20 -12.34
N PRO A 138 2.91 -3.09 -13.28
CA PRO A 138 3.38 -4.45 -12.99
C PRO A 138 4.90 -4.50 -12.70
N ALA A 139 5.50 -3.42 -12.21
CA ALA A 139 6.95 -3.37 -11.97
C ALA A 139 7.42 -4.49 -11.02
N LEU A 140 8.59 -5.08 -11.27
CA LEU A 140 9.16 -6.11 -10.37
C LEU A 140 9.44 -5.56 -8.97
N ASN A 141 9.74 -4.27 -8.89
CA ASN A 141 9.83 -3.49 -7.67
C ASN A 141 9.60 -2.02 -8.01
N GLU A 142 8.68 -1.37 -7.32
CA GLU A 142 8.40 0.07 -7.47
C GLU A 142 8.76 0.79 -6.17
N PRO A 143 9.89 1.52 -6.09
CA PRO A 143 10.33 2.11 -4.82
C PRO A 143 9.33 3.10 -4.21
N PHE A 144 8.60 3.84 -5.06
CA PHE A 144 7.57 4.78 -4.59
C PHE A 144 6.32 4.69 -5.44
N GLY A 145 6.40 5.01 -6.73
CA GLY A 145 5.27 4.92 -7.66
C GLY A 145 4.48 6.23 -7.82
N LEU A 146 5.16 7.31 -8.23
CA LEU A 146 4.49 8.58 -8.56
C LEU A 146 3.33 8.40 -9.55
N THR A 147 3.49 7.55 -10.56
CA THR A 147 2.44 7.27 -11.54
C THR A 147 1.17 6.65 -10.92
N LEU A 148 1.28 5.96 -9.78
CA LEU A 148 0.12 5.47 -9.04
C LEU A 148 -0.62 6.62 -8.36
N LEU A 149 0.10 7.62 -7.83
CA LEU A 149 -0.51 8.81 -7.25
C LEU A 149 -1.17 9.68 -8.30
N GLU A 150 -0.52 9.84 -9.46
CA GLU A 150 -1.08 10.55 -10.61
C GLU A 150 -2.38 9.87 -11.09
N ALA A 151 -2.35 8.53 -11.28
CA ALA A 151 -3.52 7.76 -11.65
C ALA A 151 -4.64 7.88 -10.58
N ALA A 152 -4.28 7.75 -9.30
CA ALA A 152 -5.23 7.92 -8.20
C ALA A 152 -5.87 9.31 -8.22
N ALA A 153 -5.06 10.37 -8.34
CA ALA A 153 -5.53 11.75 -8.40
C ALA A 153 -6.42 12.01 -9.61
N SER A 154 -6.14 11.37 -10.75
CA SER A 154 -7.00 11.36 -11.93
C SER A 154 -8.26 10.50 -11.80
N GLY A 155 -8.51 9.85 -10.66
CA GLY A 155 -9.69 9.04 -10.42
C GLY A 155 -9.69 7.69 -11.14
N LEU A 156 -8.50 7.11 -11.37
CA LEU A 156 -8.34 5.78 -11.93
C LEU A 156 -8.09 4.74 -10.84
N PRO A 157 -8.82 3.61 -10.85
CA PRO A 157 -8.42 2.44 -10.10
C PRO A 157 -7.05 1.93 -10.56
N VAL A 158 -6.28 1.37 -9.63
CA VAL A 158 -4.94 0.86 -9.91
C VAL A 158 -4.82 -0.65 -9.68
N VAL A 159 -4.06 -1.32 -10.54
CA VAL A 159 -3.49 -2.64 -10.30
C VAL A 159 -1.97 -2.47 -10.26
N ALA A 160 -1.36 -2.75 -9.12
CA ALA A 160 0.06 -2.46 -8.90
C ALA A 160 0.80 -3.65 -8.31
N THR A 161 2.10 -3.68 -8.51
CA THR A 161 3.00 -4.64 -7.85
C THR A 161 2.86 -4.61 -6.32
N ASP A 162 2.92 -5.77 -5.69
CA ASP A 162 3.02 -5.92 -4.23
C ASP A 162 4.43 -5.66 -3.67
N SER A 163 5.36 -5.16 -4.50
CA SER A 163 6.74 -4.83 -4.11
C SER A 163 7.03 -3.33 -4.12
N GLY A 164 7.34 -2.80 -2.93
CA GLY A 164 7.79 -1.42 -2.72
C GLY A 164 6.67 -0.46 -2.31
N GLY A 165 6.82 0.82 -2.68
CA GLY A 165 5.90 1.91 -2.34
C GLY A 165 4.42 1.76 -2.74
N PRO A 166 4.03 0.94 -3.75
CA PRO A 166 2.61 0.70 -4.02
C PRO A 166 1.84 0.12 -2.83
N ASN A 167 2.48 -0.63 -1.93
CA ASN A 167 1.83 -1.14 -0.72
C ASN A 167 1.27 0.02 0.12
N ASP A 168 2.13 1.00 0.43
CA ASP A 168 1.75 2.16 1.23
C ASP A 168 0.71 3.03 0.52
N ILE A 169 0.85 3.21 -0.81
CA ILE A 169 -0.09 4.00 -1.61
C ILE A 169 -1.47 3.35 -1.63
N VAL A 170 -1.56 2.04 -1.93
CA VAL A 170 -2.84 1.34 -2.00
C VAL A 170 -3.48 1.19 -0.63
N GLU A 171 -2.70 1.00 0.44
CA GLU A 171 -3.20 1.01 1.81
C GLU A 171 -3.78 2.39 2.18
N THR A 172 -3.04 3.47 1.89
CA THR A 172 -3.41 4.85 2.25
C THR A 172 -4.61 5.35 1.45
N CYS A 173 -4.58 5.14 0.13
CA CYS A 173 -5.60 5.67 -0.78
C CYS A 173 -6.80 4.73 -0.90
N GLY A 174 -6.62 3.42 -0.69
CA GLY A 174 -7.67 2.43 -0.92
C GLY A 174 -8.12 2.37 -2.38
N ASN A 175 -7.24 2.63 -3.34
CA ASN A 175 -7.56 2.90 -4.74
C ASN A 175 -7.30 1.73 -5.71
N GLY A 176 -7.03 0.52 -5.21
CA GLY A 176 -6.62 -0.56 -6.10
C GLY A 176 -6.37 -1.93 -5.48
N ILE A 177 -5.75 -2.79 -6.28
CA ILE A 177 -5.38 -4.17 -5.96
C ILE A 177 -3.87 -4.35 -6.16
N LEU A 178 -3.21 -4.97 -5.18
CA LEU A 178 -1.81 -5.37 -5.26
C LEU A 178 -1.70 -6.79 -5.82
N VAL A 179 -0.74 -7.03 -6.72
CA VAL A 179 -0.53 -8.32 -7.38
C VAL A 179 0.96 -8.69 -7.43
N ASP A 180 1.26 -9.99 -7.46
CA ASP A 180 2.61 -10.46 -7.77
C ASP A 180 2.91 -10.12 -9.26
N PRO A 181 3.89 -9.24 -9.55
CA PRO A 181 4.20 -8.83 -10.91
C PRO A 181 4.74 -9.97 -11.80
N ARG A 182 5.08 -11.14 -11.22
CA ARG A 182 5.56 -12.32 -11.94
C ARG A 182 4.45 -13.27 -12.38
N SER A 183 3.20 -13.01 -11.96
CA SER A 183 2.04 -13.83 -12.29
C SER A 183 1.11 -13.09 -13.26
N PRO A 184 1.18 -13.39 -14.58
CA PRO A 184 0.22 -12.85 -15.55
C PRO A 184 -1.24 -13.16 -15.18
N ASP A 185 -1.50 -14.30 -14.55
CA ASP A 185 -2.84 -14.67 -14.08
C ASP A 185 -3.33 -13.73 -12.98
N ALA A 186 -2.48 -13.41 -11.99
CA ALA A 186 -2.83 -12.47 -10.93
C ALA A 186 -3.12 -11.06 -11.47
N ILE A 187 -2.34 -10.59 -12.45
CA ILE A 187 -2.58 -9.32 -13.15
C ILE A 187 -3.93 -9.38 -13.88
N THR A 188 -4.20 -10.47 -14.60
CA THR A 188 -5.44 -10.68 -15.36
C THR A 188 -6.67 -10.66 -14.47
N ASP A 189 -6.64 -11.43 -13.37
CA ASP A 189 -7.74 -11.55 -12.42
C ASP A 189 -8.05 -10.20 -11.74
N ALA A 190 -7.01 -9.46 -11.34
CA ALA A 190 -7.18 -8.14 -10.74
C ALA A 190 -7.80 -7.12 -11.71
N LEU A 191 -7.31 -7.07 -12.96
CA LEU A 191 -7.87 -6.20 -13.99
C LEU A 191 -9.34 -6.56 -14.29
N LEU A 192 -9.64 -7.85 -14.49
CA LEU A 192 -11.00 -8.32 -14.74
C LEU A 192 -11.93 -8.04 -13.57
N SER A 193 -11.48 -8.25 -12.33
CA SER A 193 -12.27 -7.98 -11.12
C SER A 193 -12.75 -6.52 -11.06
N ILE A 194 -11.85 -5.57 -11.33
CA ILE A 194 -12.18 -4.14 -11.36
C ILE A 194 -13.09 -3.80 -12.55
N LEU A 195 -12.76 -4.27 -13.76
CA LEU A 195 -13.50 -3.97 -14.99
C LEU A 195 -14.93 -4.55 -14.97
N SER A 196 -15.11 -5.73 -14.38
CA SER A 196 -16.41 -6.43 -14.33
C SER A 196 -17.30 -6.02 -13.16
N THR A 197 -16.78 -5.25 -12.19
CA THR A 197 -17.51 -4.85 -10.99
C THR A 197 -17.64 -3.33 -10.88
N PRO A 198 -18.73 -2.72 -11.41
CA PRO A 198 -18.92 -1.27 -11.41
C PRO A 198 -18.76 -0.61 -10.03
N ALA A 199 -19.34 -1.21 -8.99
CA ALA A 199 -19.25 -0.68 -7.62
C ALA A 199 -17.81 -0.68 -7.08
N LEU A 200 -16.98 -1.65 -7.50
CA LEU A 200 -15.57 -1.71 -7.13
C LEU A 200 -14.78 -0.61 -7.83
N TRP A 201 -15.04 -0.42 -9.13
CA TRP A 201 -14.45 0.66 -9.91
C TRP A 201 -14.78 2.03 -9.31
N ASP A 202 -16.06 2.31 -9.01
CA ASP A 202 -16.51 3.60 -8.48
C ASP A 202 -15.89 3.88 -7.09
N ARG A 203 -15.78 2.84 -6.25
CA ARG A 203 -15.12 2.95 -4.94
C ARG A 203 -13.64 3.33 -5.09
N TYR A 204 -12.92 2.68 -6.00
CA TYR A 204 -11.50 2.95 -6.21
C TYR A 204 -11.25 4.29 -6.90
N ALA A 205 -12.13 4.71 -7.81
CA ALA A 205 -12.05 6.01 -8.46
C ALA A 205 -12.26 7.19 -7.48
N ALA A 206 -13.08 7.00 -6.44
CA ALA A 206 -13.33 8.04 -5.43
C ALA A 206 -12.10 8.37 -4.54
N ALA A 207 -11.07 7.52 -4.57
CA ALA A 207 -9.87 7.67 -3.74
C ALA A 207 -8.95 8.84 -4.11
N GLY A 208 -9.17 9.50 -5.25
CA GLY A 208 -8.27 10.58 -5.71
C GLY A 208 -8.14 11.75 -4.72
N SER A 209 -9.22 12.12 -4.04
CA SER A 209 -9.18 13.15 -2.99
C SER A 209 -8.32 12.75 -1.79
N VAL A 210 -8.21 11.45 -1.49
CA VAL A 210 -7.36 10.92 -0.43
C VAL A 210 -5.90 11.04 -0.83
N ALA A 211 -5.55 10.66 -2.06
CA ALA A 211 -4.19 10.77 -2.59
C ALA A 211 -3.67 12.21 -2.55
N ILE A 212 -4.47 13.17 -3.02
CA ILE A 212 -4.09 14.60 -3.03
C ILE A 212 -3.83 15.13 -1.61
N LYS A 213 -4.63 14.73 -0.62
CA LYS A 213 -4.45 15.16 0.78
C LYS A 213 -3.31 14.45 1.50
N ALA A 214 -3.02 13.21 1.13
CA ALA A 214 -1.99 12.39 1.77
C ALA A 214 -0.58 12.74 1.28
N TYR A 215 -0.43 13.13 0.01
CA TYR A 215 0.85 13.38 -0.65
C TYR A 215 0.98 14.86 -1.07
N ASP A 216 0.86 15.75 -0.09
CA ASP A 216 0.87 17.21 -0.26
C ASP A 216 2.16 17.86 0.27
N TRP A 217 2.70 18.82 -0.48
CA TRP A 217 3.97 19.48 -0.12
C TRP A 217 3.84 20.39 1.12
N ASP A 218 2.73 21.09 1.28
CA ASP A 218 2.53 21.99 2.43
C ASP A 218 2.46 21.15 3.71
N ARG A 219 1.72 20.04 3.67
CA ARG A 219 1.67 19.06 4.77
C ARG A 219 3.04 18.47 5.07
N HIS A 220 3.78 18.05 4.04
CA HIS A 220 5.12 17.48 4.20
C HIS A 220 6.05 18.46 4.93
N VAL A 221 6.09 19.72 4.48
CA VAL A 221 6.92 20.77 5.08
C VAL A 221 6.51 21.01 6.53
N ALA A 222 5.21 21.12 6.82
CA ALA A 222 4.72 21.33 8.18
C ALA A 222 5.17 20.22 9.15
N LEU A 223 4.94 18.95 8.78
CA LEU A 223 5.33 17.80 9.60
C LEU A 223 6.85 17.71 9.79
N TYR A 224 7.61 17.98 8.73
CA TYR A 224 9.06 17.93 8.77
C TYR A 224 9.64 19.04 9.66
N THR A 225 9.14 20.26 9.55
CA THR A 225 9.56 21.39 10.40
C THR A 225 9.17 21.18 11.86
N GLU A 226 7.97 20.67 12.14
CA GLU A 226 7.55 20.32 13.52
C GLU A 226 8.49 19.27 14.12
N LEU A 227 8.83 18.22 13.37
CA LEU A 227 9.78 17.21 13.83
C LEU A 227 11.15 17.81 14.15
N LEU A 228 11.67 18.67 13.26
CA LEU A 228 12.97 19.32 13.48
C LEU A 228 12.95 20.20 14.72
N ALA A 229 11.87 20.96 14.94
CA ALA A 229 11.71 21.77 16.14
C ALA A 229 11.74 20.89 17.40
N GLU A 230 11.01 19.77 17.43
CA GLU A 230 11.03 18.84 18.57
C GLU A 230 12.41 18.24 18.85
N VAL A 231 13.16 17.90 17.79
CA VAL A 231 14.50 17.33 17.92
C VAL A 231 15.50 18.36 18.45
N VAL A 232 15.32 19.64 18.13
CA VAL A 232 16.21 20.74 18.53
C VAL A 232 15.84 21.31 19.91
N GLU A 233 14.56 21.48 20.22
CA GLU A 233 14.05 22.17 21.42
C GLU A 233 13.91 21.24 22.66
N ALA A 234 14.77 20.24 22.84
CA ALA A 234 14.65 19.16 23.83
C ALA A 234 14.62 19.54 25.35
N ALA A 235 14.18 20.74 25.74
CA ALA A 235 14.16 21.22 27.11
C ALA A 235 12.86 21.98 27.55
N VAL A 236 11.76 21.29 27.89
CA VAL A 236 10.59 21.89 28.63
C VAL A 236 9.91 20.93 29.65
N PRO A 237 9.76 21.29 30.97
CA PRO A 237 9.48 20.46 32.18
C PRO A 237 8.61 19.20 32.05
N ALA A 238 8.90 18.21 32.91
CA ALA A 238 8.23 16.90 32.91
C ALA A 238 6.70 17.01 33.11
N LYS A 239 5.92 16.23 32.36
CA LYS A 239 4.62 15.78 32.86
C LYS A 239 4.86 14.73 33.94
N THR A 240 4.11 14.84 35.04
CA THR A 240 4.09 13.91 36.17
C THR A 240 3.63 12.51 35.74
N VAL A 241 3.92 11.49 36.56
CA VAL A 241 3.35 10.15 36.39
C VAL A 241 1.83 10.28 36.26
N PRO A 242 1.21 9.77 35.18
CA PRO A 242 -0.23 9.90 34.96
C PRO A 242 -1.00 9.07 35.99
N ASP A 243 -2.12 9.60 36.47
CA ASP A 243 -3.06 8.89 37.36
C ASP A 243 -4.02 7.99 36.57
N LEU A 244 -4.20 8.29 35.27
CA LEU A 244 -5.10 7.55 34.38
C LEU A 244 -4.43 7.26 33.04
N LEU A 245 -4.63 6.04 32.54
CA LEU A 245 -4.23 5.64 31.19
C LEU A 245 -5.47 5.42 30.31
N LEU A 246 -5.62 6.24 29.27
CA LEU A 246 -6.65 6.06 28.25
C LEU A 246 -6.07 5.24 27.08
N VAL A 247 -6.61 4.04 26.84
CA VAL A 247 -6.16 3.16 25.76
C VAL A 247 -7.22 3.08 24.65
N SER A 248 -6.87 3.45 23.42
CA SER A 248 -7.75 3.32 22.24
C SER A 248 -7.16 2.40 21.18
N ASP A 249 -8.01 1.73 20.40
CA ASP A 249 -7.60 1.24 19.07
C ASP A 249 -7.64 2.40 18.07
N ILE A 250 -6.98 2.23 16.93
CA ILE A 250 -7.04 3.13 15.78
C ILE A 250 -8.30 2.84 14.97
N ASP A 251 -8.35 1.63 14.40
CA ASP A 251 -9.34 1.25 13.39
C ASP A 251 -10.72 1.06 14.05
N GLY A 252 -11.72 1.81 13.58
CA GLY A 252 -13.10 1.70 14.07
C GLY A 252 -13.32 2.22 15.51
N THR A 253 -12.34 2.90 16.12
CA THR A 253 -12.48 3.53 17.43
C THR A 253 -12.04 4.99 17.42
N LEU A 254 -10.73 5.27 17.39
CA LEU A 254 -10.21 6.64 17.43
C LEU A 254 -10.51 7.41 16.14
N ILE A 255 -10.43 6.71 15.01
CA ILE A 255 -10.49 7.31 13.68
C ILE A 255 -11.80 6.94 12.99
N GLY A 256 -12.39 7.90 12.28
CA GLY A 256 -13.63 7.75 11.53
C GLY A 256 -14.39 9.06 11.31
N CYS A 257 -14.13 10.06 12.15
CA CYS A 257 -14.66 11.42 12.01
C CYS A 257 -13.57 12.45 12.37
N ALA A 258 -13.21 13.31 11.42
CA ALA A 258 -12.15 14.31 11.62
C ALA A 258 -12.51 15.31 12.73
N ASP A 259 -13.76 15.75 12.81
CA ASP A 259 -14.23 16.70 13.83
C ASP A 259 -14.07 16.11 15.24
N SER A 260 -14.47 14.84 15.42
CA SER A 260 -14.33 14.15 16.72
C SER A 260 -12.87 13.93 17.12
N VAL A 261 -11.96 13.71 16.17
CA VAL A 261 -10.51 13.61 16.45
C VAL A 261 -9.96 14.98 16.88
N GLY A 262 -10.45 16.07 16.29
CA GLY A 262 -10.11 17.44 16.69
C GLY A 262 -10.57 17.78 18.11
N ASP A 263 -11.81 17.42 18.45
CA ASP A 263 -12.37 17.59 19.79
C ASP A 263 -11.58 16.78 20.83
N PHE A 264 -11.28 15.52 20.52
CA PHE A 264 -10.47 14.66 21.37
C PHE A 264 -9.06 15.23 21.58
N SER A 265 -8.41 15.71 20.51
CA SER A 265 -7.08 16.31 20.59
C SER A 265 -7.05 17.55 21.47
N THR A 266 -8.12 18.36 21.40
CA THR A 266 -8.27 19.56 22.23
C THR A 266 -8.47 19.19 23.69
N TRP A 267 -9.36 18.24 23.97
CA TRP A 267 -9.60 17.73 25.32
C TRP A 267 -8.34 17.11 25.93
N HIS A 268 -7.64 16.24 25.20
CA HIS A 268 -6.43 15.56 25.66
C HIS A 268 -5.31 16.54 26.02
N ARG A 269 -5.11 17.60 25.22
CA ARG A 269 -4.12 18.66 25.52
C ARG A 269 -4.40 19.37 26.84
N ALA A 270 -5.67 19.46 27.25
CA ALA A 270 -6.06 20.06 28.52
C ALA A 270 -5.87 19.11 29.73
N GLN A 271 -5.67 17.81 29.50
CA GLN A 271 -5.44 16.84 30.58
C GLN A 271 -3.95 16.79 30.98
N VAL A 272 -3.68 16.86 32.27
CA VAL A 272 -2.33 16.84 32.84
C VAL A 272 -1.97 15.51 33.50
N ASP A 273 -2.98 14.73 33.87
CA ASP A 273 -2.96 13.49 34.64
C ASP A 273 -3.41 12.26 33.84
N VAL A 274 -3.91 12.47 32.61
CA VAL A 274 -4.29 11.39 31.69
C VAL A 274 -3.19 11.19 30.65
N ALA A 275 -2.63 9.98 30.58
CA ALA A 275 -1.79 9.55 29.47
C ALA A 275 -2.63 8.87 28.39
N PHE A 276 -2.24 9.05 27.13
CA PHE A 276 -2.88 8.46 25.97
C PHE A 276 -2.03 7.33 25.40
N ALA A 277 -2.65 6.16 25.27
CA ALA A 277 -2.07 4.98 24.68
C ALA A 277 -2.90 4.48 23.51
N ILE A 278 -2.21 3.90 22.54
CA ILE A 278 -2.83 3.21 21.42
C ILE A 278 -2.50 1.73 21.49
N ALA A 279 -3.49 0.89 21.20
CA ALA A 279 -3.30 -0.54 21.04
C ALA A 279 -3.95 -1.00 19.74
N THR A 280 -3.14 -1.39 18.76
CA THR A 280 -3.58 -1.65 17.37
C THR A 280 -2.89 -2.88 16.77
N GLY A 281 -3.53 -3.50 15.78
CA GLY A 281 -2.92 -4.55 14.96
C GLY A 281 -1.87 -4.05 13.96
N ARG A 282 -1.87 -2.74 13.68
CA ARG A 282 -0.94 -2.07 12.76
C ARG A 282 0.49 -2.12 13.29
N SER A 283 1.46 -2.12 12.36
CA SER A 283 2.87 -1.91 12.71
C SER A 283 3.09 -0.49 13.25
N PHE A 284 4.21 -0.26 13.96
CA PHE A 284 4.55 1.06 14.51
C PHE A 284 4.49 2.18 13.46
N HIS A 285 5.07 1.96 12.28
CA HIS A 285 5.10 2.97 11.23
C HIS A 285 3.73 3.21 10.59
N SER A 286 2.93 2.16 10.35
CA SER A 286 1.55 2.29 9.84
C SER A 286 0.67 3.04 10.86
N ALA A 287 0.76 2.68 12.15
CA ALA A 287 0.03 3.36 13.22
C ALA A 287 0.35 4.86 13.29
N MET A 288 1.64 5.22 13.31
CA MET A 288 2.07 6.63 13.35
C MET A 288 1.63 7.41 12.10
N ALA A 289 1.71 6.80 10.92
CA ALA A 289 1.28 7.43 9.67
C ALA A 289 -0.22 7.73 9.68
N VAL A 290 -1.04 6.77 10.10
CA VAL A 290 -2.49 6.92 10.19
C VAL A 290 -2.89 7.99 11.21
N LEU A 291 -2.24 8.03 12.38
CA LEU A 291 -2.50 9.09 13.36
C LEU A 291 -2.15 10.48 12.82
N ALA A 292 -1.00 10.60 12.17
CA ALA A 292 -0.59 11.84 11.52
C ALA A 292 -1.56 12.25 10.41
N GLN A 293 -2.07 11.29 9.62
CA GLN A 293 -3.03 11.53 8.54
C GLN A 293 -4.33 12.17 9.03
N HIS A 294 -4.76 11.81 10.24
CA HIS A 294 -5.99 12.27 10.87
C HIS A 294 -5.78 13.38 11.90
N ASP A 295 -4.58 13.95 11.99
CA ASP A 295 -4.22 14.99 12.96
C ASP A 295 -4.53 14.58 14.41
N ALA A 296 -4.45 13.27 14.68
CA ALA A 296 -4.68 12.69 16.00
C ALA A 296 -3.51 12.97 16.95
N PRO A 297 -3.73 13.04 18.27
CA PRO A 297 -2.65 13.31 19.21
C PRO A 297 -1.68 12.13 19.23
N ARG A 298 -0.38 12.44 19.35
CA ARG A 298 0.65 11.41 19.45
C ARG A 298 0.59 10.76 20.84
N PRO A 299 0.42 9.43 20.92
CA PRO A 299 0.31 8.73 22.21
C PRO A 299 1.65 8.67 22.95
N GLU A 300 1.60 8.62 24.27
CA GLU A 300 2.76 8.31 25.11
C GLU A 300 3.17 6.84 25.01
N ILE A 301 2.21 5.94 24.73
CA ILE A 301 2.43 4.49 24.64
C ILE A 301 1.78 3.93 23.37
N LEU A 302 2.53 3.13 22.62
CA LEU A 302 2.07 2.42 21.43
C LEU A 302 2.26 0.92 21.61
N ILE A 303 1.15 0.19 21.66
CA ILE A 303 1.09 -1.27 21.61
C ILE A 303 0.71 -1.64 20.17
N THR A 304 1.69 -2.11 19.40
CA THR A 304 1.54 -2.33 17.95
C THR A 304 1.78 -3.79 17.60
N SER A 305 1.60 -4.15 16.33
CA SER A 305 1.79 -5.52 15.84
C SER A 305 0.96 -6.52 16.68
N VAL A 306 -0.28 -6.15 17.02
CA VAL A 306 -1.19 -6.96 17.85
C VAL A 306 -0.67 -7.26 19.26
N GLY A 307 0.19 -6.39 19.78
CA GLY A 307 0.76 -6.47 21.13
C GLY A 307 2.09 -7.21 21.23
N SER A 308 2.71 -7.59 20.12
CA SER A 308 4.08 -8.11 20.12
C SER A 308 5.15 -7.03 20.26
N GLU A 309 4.77 -5.75 20.20
CA GLU A 309 5.69 -4.63 20.32
C GLU A 309 5.05 -3.54 21.18
N ILE A 310 5.82 -3.02 22.15
CA ILE A 310 5.44 -1.89 23.00
C ILE A 310 6.50 -0.81 22.82
N TYR A 311 6.03 0.41 22.59
CA TYR A 311 6.85 1.59 22.38
C TYR A 311 6.42 2.67 23.37
N TYR A 312 7.38 3.23 24.09
CA TYR A 312 7.20 4.38 24.95
C TYR A 312 7.77 5.60 24.26
N ARG A 313 7.02 6.70 24.20
CA ARG A 313 7.55 7.95 23.67
C ARG A 313 8.69 8.40 24.59
N ALA A 314 9.90 8.53 24.03
CA ALA A 314 11.06 8.99 24.76
C ALA A 314 10.76 10.37 25.36
N TYR A 315 11.19 10.59 26.60
CA TYR A 315 10.96 11.83 27.31
C TYR A 315 11.51 13.02 26.50
N ARG A 316 10.63 13.92 26.04
CA ARG A 316 10.93 15.06 25.16
C ARG A 316 11.70 14.69 23.90
N GLY A 317 11.40 13.52 23.35
CA GLY A 317 11.89 13.11 22.05
C GLY A 317 10.76 13.08 21.04
N ALA A 318 11.14 13.34 19.80
CA ALA A 318 10.40 12.82 18.67
C ALA A 318 10.59 11.29 18.51
N VAL A 319 11.31 10.62 19.41
CA VAL A 319 11.70 9.21 19.37
C VAL A 319 10.78 8.37 20.26
N TYR A 320 10.64 7.09 19.93
CA TYR A 320 10.04 6.11 20.83
C TYR A 320 11.08 5.03 21.16
N ASP A 321 11.12 4.63 22.41
CA ASP A 321 11.96 3.52 22.88
C ASP A 321 11.12 2.26 22.96
N ARG A 322 11.69 1.13 22.51
CA ARG A 322 11.03 -0.17 22.62
C ARG A 322 11.17 -0.71 24.04
N ASP A 323 10.13 -1.40 24.48
CA ASP A 323 10.15 -2.15 25.72
C ASP A 323 11.02 -3.40 25.59
N ALA A 324 12.26 -3.31 26.04
CA ALA A 324 13.20 -4.42 26.02
C ALA A 324 12.82 -5.55 26.98
N GLU A 325 12.13 -5.23 28.09
CA GLU A 325 11.70 -6.23 29.06
C GLU A 325 10.55 -7.06 28.49
N TRP A 326 9.57 -6.41 27.86
CA TRP A 326 8.50 -7.08 27.14
C TRP A 326 9.03 -7.94 26.00
N GLU A 327 9.96 -7.42 25.19
CA GLU A 327 10.61 -8.22 24.13
C GLU A 327 11.26 -9.49 24.70
N ALA A 328 11.94 -9.39 25.86
CA ALA A 328 12.57 -10.55 26.51
C ALA A 328 11.52 -11.57 26.99
N ILE A 329 10.39 -11.10 27.52
CA ILE A 329 9.29 -11.96 27.98
C ILE A 329 8.70 -12.75 26.82
N ILE A 330 8.38 -12.09 25.70
CA ILE A 330 7.71 -12.75 24.57
C ILE A 330 8.69 -13.56 23.69
N ALA A 331 9.99 -13.31 23.77
CA ALA A 331 10.99 -14.09 23.04
C ALA A 331 11.10 -15.54 23.53
N ALA A 332 10.69 -15.82 24.77
CA ALA A 332 10.79 -17.15 25.36
C ALA A 332 9.97 -18.18 24.57
N GLY A 333 10.65 -19.18 24.00
CA GLY A 333 10.01 -20.27 23.25
C GLY A 333 9.52 -19.89 21.85
N TRP A 334 9.88 -18.70 21.35
CA TRP A 334 9.54 -18.25 20.01
C TRP A 334 10.66 -18.56 19.01
N ASP A 335 10.42 -19.51 18.13
CA ASP A 335 11.27 -19.80 16.97
C ASP A 335 10.55 -19.37 15.69
N ARG A 336 10.79 -18.12 15.28
CA ARG A 336 10.12 -17.50 14.14
C ARG A 336 10.32 -18.29 12.86
N ASP A 337 11.56 -18.73 12.60
CA ASP A 337 11.92 -19.29 11.30
C ASP A 337 11.42 -20.73 11.18
N ALA A 338 11.45 -21.50 12.27
CA ALA A 338 10.80 -22.82 12.32
C ALA A 338 9.28 -22.72 12.12
N VAL A 339 8.63 -21.75 12.77
CA VAL A 339 7.19 -21.50 12.59
C VAL A 339 6.90 -21.10 11.14
N ALA A 340 7.64 -20.16 10.56
CA ALA A 340 7.44 -19.71 9.18
C ALA A 340 7.61 -20.85 8.17
N ALA A 341 8.63 -21.70 8.34
CA ALA A 341 8.87 -22.87 7.50
C ALA A 341 7.70 -23.86 7.58
N LEU A 342 7.21 -24.15 8.79
CA LEU A 342 6.10 -25.07 8.99
C LEU A 342 4.81 -24.59 8.30
N ILE A 343 4.52 -23.29 8.40
CA ILE A 343 3.35 -22.68 7.77
C ILE A 343 3.46 -22.71 6.24
N ALA A 344 4.64 -22.39 5.70
CA ALA A 344 4.89 -22.42 4.26
C ALA A 344 4.69 -23.82 3.67
N GLU A 345 5.08 -24.86 4.40
CA GLU A 345 4.98 -26.24 3.93
C GLU A 345 3.57 -26.84 4.09
N HIS A 346 2.85 -26.51 5.16
CA HIS A 346 1.65 -27.28 5.57
C HIS A 346 0.35 -26.50 5.63
N ALA A 347 0.37 -25.16 5.68
CA ALA A 347 -0.83 -24.39 5.98
C ALA A 347 -1.61 -23.94 4.74
N GLY A 348 -0.99 -23.94 3.55
CA GLY A 348 -1.61 -23.41 2.33
C GLY A 348 -1.98 -21.93 2.43
N LEU A 349 -1.29 -21.17 3.27
CA LEU A 349 -1.53 -19.76 3.51
C LEU A 349 -0.61 -18.89 2.67
N THR A 350 -1.16 -17.81 2.11
CA THR A 350 -0.35 -16.81 1.39
C THR A 350 0.22 -15.81 2.39
N PRO A 351 1.55 -15.61 2.47
CA PRO A 351 2.13 -14.60 3.34
C PRO A 351 1.68 -13.20 2.92
N GLN A 352 1.46 -12.32 3.89
CA GLN A 352 1.36 -10.88 3.63
C GLN A 352 2.73 -10.30 3.29
N ALA A 353 2.76 -9.04 2.83
CA ALA A 353 3.98 -8.33 2.44
C ALA A 353 5.11 -8.49 3.46
N ALA A 354 6.37 -8.43 2.99
CA ALA A 354 7.55 -8.65 3.83
C ALA A 354 7.61 -7.72 5.07
N LEU A 355 7.00 -6.55 5.00
CA LEU A 355 6.90 -5.60 6.13
C LEU A 355 6.00 -6.12 7.27
N GLU A 356 5.07 -7.04 6.99
CA GLU A 356 4.21 -7.67 8.00
C GLU A 356 4.83 -8.95 8.59
N GLN A 357 5.96 -9.42 8.03
CA GLN A 357 6.73 -10.55 8.55
C GLN A 357 7.76 -10.09 9.59
N ARG A 358 7.29 -9.62 10.75
CA ARG A 358 8.10 -9.05 11.84
C ARG A 358 8.80 -10.11 12.68
N ARG A 359 9.67 -9.65 13.60
CA ARG A 359 10.45 -10.51 14.51
C ARG A 359 9.54 -11.37 15.42
N PHE A 360 8.46 -10.79 15.92
CA PHE A 360 7.52 -11.42 16.84
C PHE A 360 6.10 -11.50 16.27
N LYS A 361 5.95 -11.41 14.95
CA LYS A 361 4.67 -11.51 14.23
C LYS A 361 4.90 -12.06 12.83
N LEU A 362 4.20 -13.12 12.46
CA LEU A 362 4.06 -13.59 11.09
C LEU A 362 2.61 -13.37 10.67
N SER A 363 2.39 -12.82 9.48
CA SER A 363 1.06 -12.42 9.04
C SER A 363 0.70 -13.03 7.68
N TYR A 364 -0.49 -13.59 7.57
CA TYR A 364 -0.93 -14.32 6.39
C TYR A 364 -2.33 -13.90 5.95
N PHE A 365 -2.63 -14.06 4.67
CA PHE A 365 -3.99 -14.02 4.17
C PHE A 365 -4.65 -15.39 4.39
N ALA A 366 -5.78 -15.39 5.08
CA ALA A 366 -6.62 -16.58 5.30
C ALA A 366 -7.62 -16.83 4.15
N GLY A 367 -7.69 -15.96 3.14
CA GLY A 367 -8.52 -16.18 1.95
C GLY A 367 -10.04 -16.33 2.21
N GLY A 368 -10.54 -15.86 3.36
CA GLY A 368 -11.94 -16.05 3.77
C GLY A 368 -12.20 -17.32 4.60
N ASP A 369 -11.18 -18.14 4.82
CA ASP A 369 -11.25 -19.36 5.61
C ASP A 369 -11.36 -19.03 7.11
N ARG A 370 -12.53 -19.28 7.69
CA ARG A 370 -12.83 -18.97 9.10
C ARG A 370 -12.14 -19.92 10.09
N ASP A 371 -11.69 -21.08 9.62
CA ASP A 371 -11.13 -22.14 10.46
C ASP A 371 -9.60 -22.21 10.37
N ALA A 372 -8.99 -21.36 9.55
CA ALA A 372 -7.54 -21.27 9.37
C ALA A 372 -6.81 -21.12 10.71
N GLY A 373 -7.32 -20.29 11.62
CA GLY A 373 -6.73 -20.09 12.94
C GLY A 373 -6.65 -21.36 13.79
N GLU A 374 -7.71 -22.18 13.78
CA GLU A 374 -7.73 -23.44 14.54
C GLU A 374 -6.79 -24.49 13.94
N ARG A 375 -6.78 -24.62 12.61
CA ARG A 375 -5.88 -25.57 11.92
C ARG A 375 -4.41 -25.21 12.15
N VAL A 376 -4.07 -23.93 12.03
CA VAL A 376 -2.71 -23.44 12.30
C VAL A 376 -2.32 -23.70 13.75
N ARG A 377 -3.26 -23.52 14.70
CA ARG A 377 -3.03 -23.82 16.12
C ARG A 377 -2.71 -25.29 16.34
N ALA A 378 -3.49 -26.19 15.75
CA ALA A 378 -3.28 -27.62 15.85
C ALA A 378 -1.95 -28.05 15.20
N LEU A 379 -1.63 -27.51 14.03
CA LEU A 379 -0.36 -27.75 13.33
C LEU A 379 0.85 -27.36 14.18
N LEU A 380 0.85 -26.15 14.74
CA LEU A 380 1.95 -25.65 15.56
C LEU A 380 2.10 -26.44 16.86
N ALA A 381 0.99 -26.75 17.53
CA ALA A 381 0.98 -27.57 18.73
C ALA A 381 1.52 -28.98 18.48
N ALA A 382 1.16 -29.61 17.36
CA ALA A 382 1.67 -30.94 16.96
C ALA A 382 3.20 -30.95 16.74
N HIS A 383 3.79 -29.81 16.41
CA HIS A 383 5.23 -29.63 16.21
C HIS A 383 5.94 -28.97 17.40
N GLY A 384 5.27 -28.87 18.56
CA GLY A 384 5.87 -28.36 19.79
C GLY A 384 6.02 -26.84 19.87
N HIS A 385 5.39 -26.08 18.96
CA HIS A 385 5.38 -24.63 18.98
C HIS A 385 4.14 -24.09 19.70
N SER A 386 4.34 -23.38 20.81
CA SER A 386 3.27 -22.66 21.50
C SER A 386 3.18 -21.22 20.99
N CYS A 387 2.10 -20.91 20.28
CA CYS A 387 1.90 -19.60 19.65
C CYS A 387 0.53 -19.02 20.00
N SER A 388 0.46 -17.69 20.03
CA SER A 388 -0.79 -16.96 20.01
C SER A 388 -1.21 -16.75 18.56
N ILE A 389 -2.46 -17.05 18.23
CA ILE A 389 -2.99 -16.95 16.87
C ILE A 389 -4.21 -16.06 16.92
N ILE A 390 -4.18 -15.02 16.11
CA ILE A 390 -5.23 -14.01 16.03
C ILE A 390 -5.74 -13.99 14.60
N GLN A 391 -7.01 -14.30 14.43
CA GLN A 391 -7.69 -14.21 13.15
C GLN A 391 -8.62 -13.00 13.16
N SER A 392 -8.42 -12.07 12.23
CA SER A 392 -9.16 -10.81 12.17
C SER A 392 -9.88 -10.64 10.83
N HIS A 393 -11.09 -10.08 10.88
CA HIS A 393 -11.92 -9.75 9.72
C HIS A 393 -12.19 -10.91 8.75
N GLY A 394 -12.02 -12.17 9.20
CA GLY A 394 -12.12 -13.37 8.35
C GLY A 394 -11.07 -13.43 7.22
N ARG A 395 -10.11 -12.51 7.18
CA ARG A 395 -9.18 -12.33 6.06
C ARG A 395 -7.73 -12.44 6.46
N TYR A 396 -7.37 -12.04 7.67
CA TYR A 396 -5.99 -11.99 8.14
C TYR A 396 -5.78 -12.97 9.29
N LEU A 397 -4.61 -13.60 9.30
CA LEU A 397 -4.18 -14.52 10.34
C LEU A 397 -2.78 -14.12 10.80
N ASP A 398 -2.66 -13.74 12.05
CA ASP A 398 -1.42 -13.35 12.71
C ASP A 398 -0.97 -14.45 13.68
N ILE A 399 0.30 -14.84 13.59
CA ILE A 399 0.96 -15.81 14.47
C ILE A 399 2.02 -15.07 15.27
N LEU A 400 1.91 -15.17 16.59
CA LEU A 400 2.69 -14.42 17.57
C LEU A 400 3.27 -15.38 18.61
N PRO A 401 4.30 -14.97 19.38
CA PRO A 401 4.70 -15.69 20.58
C PRO A 401 3.51 -15.93 21.53
N HIS A 402 3.54 -17.04 22.29
CA HIS A 402 2.45 -17.43 23.17
C HIS A 402 1.97 -16.32 24.12
N ALA A 403 2.91 -15.57 24.71
CA ALA A 403 2.61 -14.51 25.67
C ALA A 403 2.12 -13.20 25.01
N ALA A 404 2.28 -13.05 23.69
CA ALA A 404 1.98 -11.81 22.98
C ALA A 404 0.48 -11.69 22.62
N SER A 405 -0.15 -10.64 23.12
CA SER A 405 -1.46 -10.17 22.71
C SER A 405 -1.66 -8.73 23.18
N THR A 406 -2.55 -7.98 22.54
CA THR A 406 -2.94 -6.63 23.01
C THR A 406 -3.42 -6.64 24.47
N ARG A 407 -4.07 -7.73 24.92
CA ARG A 407 -4.58 -7.87 26.28
C ARG A 407 -3.46 -8.11 27.31
N SER A 408 -2.45 -8.90 26.97
CA SER A 408 -1.31 -9.17 27.86
C SER A 408 -0.37 -7.98 27.93
N ALA A 409 -0.12 -7.31 26.80
CA ALA A 409 0.68 -6.08 26.72
C ALA A 409 0.09 -4.92 27.56
N ARG A 410 -1.24 -4.84 27.67
CA ARG A 410 -1.90 -3.83 28.54
C ARG A 410 -1.74 -4.11 30.04
N ARG A 411 -1.29 -5.30 30.44
CA ARG A 411 -1.14 -5.72 31.85
C ARG A 411 0.30 -5.74 32.33
N SER A 412 1.27 -5.56 31.43
CA SER A 412 2.71 -5.63 31.73
C SER A 412 3.33 -4.29 32.13
N GLY A 413 2.55 -3.20 32.15
CA GLY A 413 2.99 -1.85 32.51
C GLY A 413 2.48 -1.39 33.87
#